data_AF-A0A1B0AWD0-F1
#
_entry.id   AF-A0A1B0AWD0-F1
#
_cell.length_a   1.000
_cell.length_b   1.000
_cell.length_c   1.000
_cell.angle_alpha   90.00
_cell.angle_beta   90.00
_cell.angle_gamma   90.00
#
_symmetry.space_group_name_H-M   'P 1'
#
loop_
_entity.id
_entity.type
_entity.pdbx_description
1 polymer ?
#
loop_
_entity_poly.entity_id
_entity_poly.type
_entity_poly.pdbx_seq_one_letter_code
_entity_poly.pdbx_strand_id
1 'polypeptide(L)'
;MDSDSCIKINKWLPIGNFDLPEQLKRAYFASSCKKEILEAIECMFPSLQEELNVNNYVSRFHTLLYLEEMECLANIRKYNRERAHFTCEEKYLNLDIEHLSESRPSLIIGDRAEGENAERKYIGVIHEVLRNRILIRFDYNFQQRYNYVDCRLEFYFPRYEYHKQHYAISQVAENLGKQFLFPSQAQTRGYPQLDIKLNNEKNILLDNRQCRWYNCRLNFMQNKPLAYILRGEFRSMPYVIVGPPGTRKTATLIGTGARLLVGTPSTSSADVITTRLIENGVLKMGELIRLVSHKEIKKGLIPEHLMPYRDPVPAVVMCMTYLGRKLRHLSKSSQAQSERGTLVCEEALSYVRAVRSNACEYREMELFISETNEAARLAQELGYGITIFQGLTNFFLISLVLSTLFLGGHLMSTESMSLDALMAFLVAA
;
A
#
# COMPACT_ATOMS: atom_id res chain seq x y z
N MET A 1 21.05 29.25 1.62
CA MET A 1 19.81 29.31 0.84
C MET A 1 19.81 28.04 0.01
N ASP A 2 19.31 26.94 0.57
CA ASP A 2 19.20 25.66 -0.12
C ASP A 2 17.73 25.31 -0.16
N SER A 3 17.07 25.73 -1.24
CA SER A 3 15.66 25.47 -1.52
C SER A 3 15.58 24.48 -2.68
N ASP A 4 15.90 23.22 -2.42
CA ASP A 4 15.81 22.15 -3.44
C ASP A 4 15.37 20.82 -2.83
N SER A 5 14.33 20.84 -2.00
CA SER A 5 13.64 19.63 -1.51
C SER A 5 12.31 19.44 -2.21
N CYS A 6 12.34 19.42 -3.55
CA CYS A 6 11.21 18.95 -4.35
C CYS A 6 11.16 17.42 -4.23
N ILE A 7 10.21 16.91 -3.43
CA ILE A 7 9.98 15.47 -3.27
C ILE A 7 9.54 14.90 -4.63
N LYS A 8 10.51 14.35 -5.37
CA LYS A 8 10.28 13.57 -6.60
C LYS A 8 9.59 12.27 -6.22
N ILE A 9 8.29 12.15 -6.49
CA ILE A 9 7.48 10.94 -6.25
C ILE A 9 7.71 9.88 -7.37
N ASN A 10 8.62 10.11 -8.31
CA ASN A 10 8.83 9.23 -9.48
C ASN A 10 9.96 8.19 -9.34
N LYS A 11 10.36 7.81 -8.12
CA LYS A 11 11.22 6.63 -7.89
C LYS A 11 10.52 5.70 -6.93
N TRP A 12 10.27 4.45 -7.37
CA TRP A 12 10.03 3.34 -6.45
C TRP A 12 11.19 3.37 -5.44
N LEU A 13 10.90 3.73 -4.20
CA LEU A 13 11.92 3.73 -3.16
C LEU A 13 12.33 2.26 -2.96
N PRO A 14 13.59 1.87 -3.28
CA PRO A 14 14.03 0.52 -3.02
C PRO A 14 14.15 0.38 -1.50
N ILE A 15 13.10 -0.17 -0.88
CA ILE A 15 13.14 -0.56 0.52
C ILE A 15 14.20 -1.66 0.61
N GLY A 16 15.23 -1.46 1.43
CA GLY A 16 16.30 -2.45 1.61
C GLY A 16 15.76 -3.83 2.02
N ASN A 17 16.56 -4.87 1.81
CA ASN A 17 16.24 -6.21 2.34
C ASN A 17 16.51 -6.21 3.85
N PHE A 18 15.45 -6.33 4.64
CA PHE A 18 15.50 -6.46 6.10
C PHE A 18 15.15 -7.90 6.48
N ASP A 19 16.02 -8.82 6.09
CA ASP A 19 15.85 -10.22 6.45
C ASP A 19 16.11 -10.42 7.94
N LEU A 20 15.24 -11.21 8.57
CA LEU A 20 15.35 -11.56 9.98
C LEU A 20 16.71 -12.23 10.25
N PRO A 21 17.53 -11.69 11.19
CA PRO A 21 18.84 -12.23 11.51
C PRO A 21 18.76 -13.69 11.98
N GLU A 22 19.49 -14.59 11.33
CA GLU A 22 19.46 -16.03 11.64
C GLU A 22 19.87 -16.36 13.09
N GLN A 23 20.80 -15.59 13.65
CA GLN A 23 21.23 -15.76 15.04
C GLN A 23 20.09 -15.45 16.00
N LEU A 24 19.35 -14.35 15.75
CA LEU A 24 18.18 -13.97 16.55
C LEU A 24 17.07 -15.01 16.41
N LYS A 25 16.85 -15.53 15.20
CA LYS A 25 15.88 -16.61 14.96
C LYS A 25 16.19 -17.84 15.80
N ARG A 26 17.44 -18.29 15.78
CA ARG A 26 17.88 -19.47 16.53
C ARG A 26 17.69 -19.26 18.03
N ALA A 27 18.11 -18.12 18.57
CA ALA A 27 17.97 -17.82 19.99
C ALA A 27 16.50 -17.84 20.45
N TYR A 28 15.60 -17.23 19.67
CA TYR A 28 14.19 -17.14 20.03
C TYR A 28 13.44 -18.48 19.91
N PHE A 29 13.80 -19.33 18.94
CA PHE A 29 13.16 -20.66 18.78
C PHE A 29 13.88 -21.80 19.56
N ALA A 30 15.01 -21.54 20.21
CA ALA A 30 15.79 -22.56 20.91
C ALA A 30 15.17 -23.01 22.25
N SER A 31 14.43 -22.14 22.93
CA SER A 31 13.80 -22.43 24.22
C SER A 31 12.32 -22.09 24.21
N SER A 32 11.54 -22.80 25.03
CA SER A 32 10.14 -22.50 25.30
C SER A 32 9.98 -21.53 26.48
N CYS A 33 11.04 -21.29 27.25
CA CYS A 33 11.03 -20.45 28.44
C CYS A 33 11.34 -18.99 28.07
N LYS A 34 10.38 -18.08 28.30
CA LYS A 34 10.56 -16.64 28.00
C LYS A 34 11.77 -16.01 28.68
N LYS A 35 12.12 -16.44 29.90
CA LYS A 35 13.26 -15.88 30.64
C LYS A 35 14.59 -16.22 29.96
N GLU A 36 14.78 -17.48 29.58
CA GLU A 36 15.99 -17.93 28.88
C GLU A 36 16.14 -17.28 27.50
N ILE A 37 15.02 -17.10 26.78
CA ILE A 37 15.00 -16.37 25.50
C ILE A 37 15.45 -14.92 25.70
N LEU A 38 14.91 -14.23 26.71
CA LEU A 38 15.27 -12.84 27.02
C LEU A 38 16.75 -12.73 27.40
N GLU A 39 17.24 -13.58 28.29
CA GLU A 39 18.65 -13.60 28.71
C GLU A 39 19.58 -13.84 27.50
N ALA A 40 19.26 -14.80 26.63
CA ALA A 40 20.04 -15.07 25.42
C ALA A 40 20.05 -13.87 24.45
N ILE A 41 18.90 -13.22 24.24
CA ILE A 41 18.79 -12.06 23.36
C ILE A 41 19.52 -10.86 23.95
N GLU A 42 19.42 -10.61 25.25
CA GLU A 42 20.11 -9.53 25.94
C GLU A 42 21.62 -9.70 25.90
N CYS A 43 22.13 -10.93 26.04
CA CYS A 43 23.54 -11.25 25.85
C CYS A 43 24.02 -10.97 24.41
N MET A 44 23.17 -11.21 23.41
CA MET A 44 23.51 -11.01 21.99
C MET A 44 23.40 -9.55 21.55
N PHE A 45 22.49 -8.78 22.13
CA PHE A 45 22.21 -7.40 21.78
C PHE A 45 22.27 -6.48 23.00
N PRO A 46 23.49 -6.04 23.39
CA PRO A 46 23.68 -5.14 24.54
C PRO A 46 22.89 -3.82 24.44
N SER A 47 22.55 -3.39 23.22
CA SER A 47 21.73 -2.20 22.94
C SER A 47 20.33 -2.25 23.56
N LEU A 48 19.84 -3.42 23.96
CA LEU A 48 18.57 -3.58 24.69
C LEU A 48 18.70 -3.30 26.20
N GLN A 49 19.87 -3.55 26.80
CA GLN A 49 20.12 -3.34 28.22
C GLN A 49 20.54 -1.90 28.54
N GLU A 50 21.24 -1.24 27.62
CA GLU A 50 21.67 0.15 27.78
C GLU A 50 20.49 1.15 27.79
N GLU A 51 20.68 2.34 28.34
CA GLU A 51 19.71 3.43 28.19
C GLU A 51 19.66 3.92 26.72
N LEU A 52 18.46 4.25 26.24
CA LEU A 52 18.25 4.69 24.87
C LEU A 52 19.02 5.99 24.58
N ASN A 53 19.88 5.96 23.57
CA ASN A 53 20.69 7.08 23.10
C ASN A 53 20.78 7.09 21.57
N VAL A 54 21.35 8.14 21.00
CA VAL A 54 21.45 8.33 19.54
C VAL A 54 22.20 7.17 18.85
N ASN A 55 23.23 6.62 19.51
CA ASN A 55 24.09 5.60 18.93
C ASN A 55 23.43 4.21 18.96
N ASN A 56 22.63 3.91 19.99
CA ASN A 56 21.93 2.64 20.11
C ASN A 56 20.50 2.65 19.55
N TYR A 57 19.92 3.81 19.23
CA TYR A 57 18.55 3.94 18.72
C TYR A 57 18.26 2.99 17.55
N VAL A 58 19.09 3.06 16.50
CA VAL A 58 18.88 2.26 15.28
C VAL A 58 18.95 0.77 15.62
N SER A 59 20.06 0.32 16.23
CA SER A 59 20.24 -1.08 16.62
C SER A 59 19.11 -1.59 17.51
N ARG A 60 18.76 -0.84 18.57
CA ARG A 60 17.72 -1.21 19.52
C ARG A 60 16.35 -1.37 18.86
N PHE A 61 15.91 -0.38 18.08
CA PHE A 61 14.59 -0.43 17.44
C PHE A 61 14.53 -1.45 16.29
N HIS A 62 15.63 -1.69 15.56
CA HIS A 62 15.68 -2.83 14.62
C HIS A 62 15.50 -4.15 15.36
N THR A 63 16.21 -4.39 16.47
CA THR A 63 16.09 -5.62 17.24
C THR A 63 14.67 -5.79 17.80
N LEU A 64 14.08 -4.75 18.38
CA LEU A 64 12.70 -4.80 18.89
C LEU A 64 11.69 -5.10 17.79
N LEU A 65 11.84 -4.52 16.59
CA LEU A 65 10.96 -4.83 15.46
C LEU A 65 11.13 -6.26 14.96
N TYR A 66 12.36 -6.79 14.90
CA TYR A 66 12.57 -8.19 14.55
C TYR A 66 11.92 -9.12 15.57
N LEU A 67 11.98 -8.81 16.87
CA LEU A 67 11.30 -9.59 17.91
C LEU A 67 9.78 -9.58 17.76
N GLU A 68 9.20 -8.41 17.49
CA GLU A 68 7.76 -8.29 17.21
C GLU A 68 7.36 -9.07 15.97
N GLU A 69 8.17 -9.01 14.90
CA GLU A 69 7.96 -9.78 13.68
C GLU A 69 8.00 -11.29 13.95
N MET A 70 8.95 -11.74 14.78
CA MET A 70 9.08 -13.14 15.18
C MET A 70 7.91 -13.65 16.00
N GLU A 71 7.46 -12.87 16.98
CA GLU A 71 6.28 -13.20 17.79
C GLU A 71 5.02 -13.27 16.89
N CYS A 72 4.87 -12.34 15.95
CA CYS A 72 3.78 -12.38 14.96
C CYS A 72 3.85 -13.65 14.10
N LEU A 73 5.05 -14.04 13.63
CA LEU A 73 5.26 -15.26 12.85
C LEU A 73 4.92 -16.52 13.67
N ALA A 74 5.40 -16.59 14.92
CA ALA A 74 5.11 -17.70 15.82
C ALA A 74 3.61 -17.83 16.09
N ASN A 75 2.92 -16.70 16.25
CA ASN A 75 1.48 -16.68 16.46
C ASN A 75 0.69 -17.13 15.23
N ILE A 76 1.07 -16.68 14.03
CA ILE A 76 0.40 -17.10 12.79
C ILE A 76 0.66 -18.58 12.47
N ARG A 77 1.84 -19.09 12.80
CA ARG A 77 2.17 -20.52 12.63
C ARG A 77 1.29 -21.45 13.46
N LYS A 78 0.61 -20.97 14.51
CA LYS A 78 -0.40 -21.76 15.27
C LYS A 78 -1.56 -22.22 14.39
N TYR A 79 -1.83 -21.51 13.29
CA TYR A 79 -2.86 -21.88 12.33
C TYR A 79 -2.38 -22.86 11.26
N ASN A 80 -1.08 -23.18 11.20
CA ASN A 80 -0.57 -24.16 10.23
C ASN A 80 -1.27 -25.52 10.41
N ARG A 81 -1.43 -26.23 9.31
CA ARG A 81 -2.08 -27.55 9.27
C ARG A 81 -1.24 -28.49 8.44
N GLU A 82 -0.91 -29.66 8.97
CA GLU A 82 -0.20 -30.68 8.18
C GLU A 82 -1.12 -31.34 7.15
N ARG A 83 -2.41 -31.45 7.47
CA ARG A 83 -3.45 -31.99 6.60
C ARG A 83 -4.64 -31.04 6.61
N ALA A 84 -4.63 -30.08 5.68
CA ALA A 84 -5.75 -29.19 5.43
C ALA A 84 -6.66 -29.79 4.36
N HIS A 85 -7.94 -29.87 4.67
CA HIS A 85 -8.99 -30.23 3.73
C HIS A 85 -9.76 -28.98 3.32
N PHE A 86 -9.90 -28.75 2.01
CA PHE A 86 -10.66 -27.61 1.52
C PHE A 86 -12.01 -28.03 0.96
N THR A 87 -13.04 -27.23 1.26
CA THR A 87 -14.33 -27.31 0.59
C THR A 87 -14.40 -26.27 -0.52
N CYS A 88 -14.80 -26.66 -1.72
CA CYS A 88 -14.88 -25.74 -2.85
C CYS A 88 -16.15 -24.89 -2.74
N GLU A 89 -15.99 -23.57 -2.65
CA GLU A 89 -17.08 -22.59 -2.55
C GLU A 89 -16.93 -21.60 -3.71
N GLU A 90 -17.58 -21.91 -4.83
CA GLU A 90 -17.50 -21.18 -6.11
C GLU A 90 -16.06 -20.94 -6.62
N LYS A 91 -15.52 -19.74 -6.31
CA LYS A 91 -14.21 -19.25 -6.74
C LYS A 91 -13.20 -19.23 -5.60
N TYR A 92 -13.55 -19.79 -4.44
CA TYR A 92 -12.70 -19.85 -3.27
C TYR A 92 -12.60 -21.29 -2.74
N LEU A 93 -11.50 -21.57 -2.04
CA LEU A 93 -11.34 -22.76 -1.23
C LEU A 93 -11.59 -22.38 0.23
N ASN A 94 -12.64 -22.94 0.81
CA ASN A 94 -13.02 -22.75 2.19
C ASN A 94 -12.24 -23.72 3.09
N LEU A 95 -11.68 -23.19 4.17
CA LEU A 95 -11.01 -23.95 5.22
C LEU A 95 -11.66 -23.64 6.57
N ASP A 96 -12.12 -24.67 7.25
CA ASP A 96 -12.67 -24.53 8.59
C ASP A 96 -11.53 -24.42 9.62
N ILE A 97 -11.57 -23.37 10.43
CA ILE A 97 -10.60 -23.10 11.49
C ILE A 97 -11.38 -22.80 12.78
N GLU A 98 -11.27 -23.71 13.73
CA GLU A 98 -11.86 -23.54 15.06
C GLU A 98 -11.23 -22.34 15.80
N HIS A 99 -12.05 -21.60 16.55
CA HIS A 99 -11.64 -20.47 17.41
C HIS A 99 -10.93 -19.30 16.71
N LEU A 100 -11.17 -19.09 15.41
CA LEU A 100 -10.53 -18.02 14.64
C LEU A 100 -10.86 -16.60 15.14
N SER A 101 -12.09 -16.36 15.61
CA SER A 101 -12.51 -15.05 16.14
C SER A 101 -11.96 -14.71 17.53
N GLU A 102 -11.52 -15.73 18.28
CA GLU A 102 -11.07 -15.59 19.69
C GLU A 102 -9.53 -15.55 19.80
N SER A 103 -8.84 -16.00 18.76
CA SER A 103 -7.38 -16.09 18.73
C SER A 103 -6.76 -14.80 18.21
N ARG A 104 -5.90 -14.16 19.03
CA ARG A 104 -5.11 -12.98 18.63
C ARG A 104 -3.62 -13.34 18.50
N PRO A 105 -2.92 -12.86 17.46
CA PRO A 105 -3.44 -12.23 16.24
C PRO A 105 -4.31 -13.18 15.41
N SER A 106 -5.41 -12.66 14.87
CA SER A 106 -6.27 -13.39 13.96
C SER A 106 -5.70 -13.32 12.54
N LEU A 107 -5.92 -14.37 11.75
CA LEU A 107 -5.68 -14.32 10.31
C LEU A 107 -6.50 -13.17 9.71
N ILE A 108 -5.89 -12.39 8.83
CA ILE A 108 -6.54 -11.26 8.17
C ILE A 108 -6.58 -11.44 6.66
N ILE A 109 -7.56 -10.78 6.05
CA ILE A 109 -7.66 -10.68 4.59
C ILE A 109 -6.34 -10.13 4.02
N GLY A 110 -5.76 -10.82 3.03
CA GLY A 110 -4.49 -10.48 2.41
C GLY A 110 -3.29 -11.27 2.93
N ASP A 111 -3.44 -12.05 4.00
CA ASP A 111 -2.40 -12.99 4.42
C ASP A 111 -2.20 -14.08 3.36
N ARG A 112 -0.97 -14.57 3.26
CA ARG A 112 -0.55 -15.58 2.29
C ARG A 112 -0.67 -16.96 2.94
N ALA A 113 -1.25 -17.90 2.20
CA ALA A 113 -1.31 -19.30 2.58
C ALA A 113 -0.53 -20.12 1.54
N GLU A 114 0.43 -20.91 1.98
CA GLU A 114 1.21 -21.79 1.12
C GLU A 114 0.75 -23.22 1.33
N GLY A 115 0.14 -23.79 0.29
CA GLY A 115 -0.26 -25.19 0.24
C GLY A 115 0.82 -26.02 -0.44
N GLU A 116 1.38 -26.99 0.26
CA GLU A 116 2.33 -27.95 -0.28
C GLU A 116 1.65 -29.32 -0.45
N ASN A 117 1.67 -29.82 -1.69
CA ASN A 117 1.33 -31.19 -2.03
C ASN A 117 2.63 -31.90 -2.49
N ALA A 118 2.67 -33.23 -2.47
CA ALA A 118 3.85 -34.07 -2.71
C ALA A 118 4.71 -33.70 -3.94
N GLU A 119 4.13 -33.03 -4.93
CA GLU A 119 4.83 -32.62 -6.16
C GLU A 119 5.01 -31.11 -6.32
N ARG A 120 4.24 -30.25 -5.61
CA ARG A 120 4.16 -28.80 -5.90
C ARG A 120 3.76 -27.95 -4.70
N LYS A 121 4.32 -26.74 -4.66
CA LYS A 121 3.90 -25.65 -3.77
C LYS A 121 2.96 -24.70 -4.48
N TYR A 122 1.90 -24.31 -3.80
CA TYR A 122 0.85 -23.43 -4.28
C TYR A 122 0.71 -22.26 -3.33
N ILE A 123 0.57 -21.06 -3.91
CA ILE A 123 0.41 -19.84 -3.14
C ILE A 123 -1.04 -19.38 -3.26
N GLY A 124 -1.68 -19.21 -2.12
CA GLY A 124 -3.00 -18.63 -1.97
C GLY A 124 -2.96 -17.37 -1.13
N VAL A 125 -4.02 -16.57 -1.26
CA VAL A 125 -4.23 -15.36 -0.46
C VAL A 125 -5.59 -15.45 0.20
N ILE A 126 -5.66 -15.15 1.49
CA ILE A 126 -6.92 -15.10 2.23
C ILE A 126 -7.75 -13.95 1.69
N HIS A 127 -8.91 -14.27 1.13
CA HIS A 127 -9.83 -13.31 0.55
C HIS A 127 -10.86 -12.83 1.56
N GLU A 128 -11.34 -13.75 2.39
CA GLU A 128 -12.37 -13.47 3.39
C GLU A 128 -12.10 -14.27 4.67
N VAL A 129 -12.42 -13.66 5.80
CA VAL A 129 -12.28 -14.24 7.14
C VAL A 129 -13.64 -14.19 7.79
N LEU A 130 -14.24 -15.37 8.01
CA LEU A 130 -15.53 -15.54 8.66
C LEU A 130 -15.30 -16.04 10.11
N ARG A 131 -16.38 -16.29 10.86
CA ARG A 131 -16.30 -16.60 12.30
C ARG A 131 -15.44 -17.85 12.61
N ASN A 132 -15.68 -18.95 11.87
CA ASN A 132 -15.03 -20.25 12.07
C ASN A 132 -14.40 -20.80 10.78
N ARG A 133 -14.27 -20.00 9.73
CA ARG A 133 -13.78 -20.45 8.43
C ARG A 133 -13.14 -19.32 7.65
N ILE A 134 -12.24 -19.66 6.73
CA ILE A 134 -11.56 -18.71 5.86
C ILE A 134 -11.75 -19.09 4.40
N LEU A 135 -11.91 -18.08 3.55
CA LEU A 135 -11.96 -18.25 2.11
C LEU A 135 -10.62 -17.87 1.51
N ILE A 136 -9.92 -18.85 0.94
CA ILE A 136 -8.60 -18.67 0.34
C ILE A 136 -8.75 -18.76 -1.17
N ARG A 137 -8.10 -17.84 -1.87
CA ARG A 137 -7.99 -17.89 -3.33
C ARG A 137 -6.57 -18.29 -3.71
N PHE A 138 -6.45 -19.45 -4.34
CA PHE A 138 -5.19 -19.94 -4.90
C PHE A 138 -5.05 -19.57 -6.39
N ASP A 139 -3.88 -19.84 -6.96
CA ASP A 139 -3.68 -19.74 -8.40
C ASP A 139 -4.73 -20.57 -9.16
N TYR A 140 -5.20 -20.04 -10.29
CA TYR A 140 -6.28 -20.64 -11.09
C TYR A 140 -5.99 -22.09 -11.48
N ASN A 141 -4.72 -22.38 -11.80
CA ASN A 141 -4.30 -23.73 -12.21
C ASN A 141 -4.39 -24.75 -11.07
N PHE A 142 -4.20 -24.32 -9.82
CA PHE A 142 -4.34 -25.18 -8.66
C PHE A 142 -5.81 -25.47 -8.39
N GLN A 143 -6.64 -24.44 -8.41
CA GLN A 143 -8.04 -24.55 -8.03
C GLN A 143 -8.85 -25.44 -8.98
N GLN A 144 -8.55 -25.43 -10.28
CA GLN A 144 -9.19 -26.34 -11.24
C GLN A 144 -8.78 -27.81 -11.08
N ARG A 145 -7.59 -28.07 -10.52
CA ARG A 145 -7.00 -29.41 -10.39
C ARG A 145 -7.03 -29.92 -8.96
N TYR A 146 -7.68 -29.19 -8.05
CA TYR A 146 -7.73 -29.56 -6.65
C TYR A 146 -8.65 -30.77 -6.49
N ASN A 147 -8.05 -31.94 -6.25
CA ASN A 147 -8.75 -33.22 -6.14
C ASN A 147 -9.10 -33.59 -4.69
N TYR A 148 -9.39 -32.62 -3.82
CA TYR A 148 -9.71 -32.88 -2.40
C TYR A 148 -8.61 -33.63 -1.62
N VAL A 149 -7.37 -33.55 -2.10
CA VAL A 149 -6.21 -34.15 -1.43
C VAL A 149 -5.78 -33.25 -0.29
N ASP A 150 -5.48 -33.87 0.85
CA ASP A 150 -4.91 -33.17 2.00
C ASP A 150 -3.58 -32.53 1.61
N CYS A 151 -3.44 -31.24 1.90
CA CYS A 151 -2.19 -30.53 1.71
C CYS A 151 -1.66 -30.00 3.03
N ARG A 152 -0.34 -29.91 3.14
CA ARG A 152 0.28 -29.15 4.22
C ARG A 152 0.09 -27.67 3.93
N LEU A 153 -0.47 -26.94 4.89
CA LEU A 153 -0.80 -25.54 4.78
C LEU A 153 -0.03 -24.72 5.80
N GLU A 154 0.71 -23.73 5.31
CA GLU A 154 1.46 -22.79 6.13
C GLU A 154 1.01 -21.35 5.88
N PHE A 155 0.78 -20.60 6.95
CA PHE A 155 0.35 -19.21 6.88
C PHE A 155 1.51 -18.24 7.08
N TYR A 156 1.47 -17.15 6.31
CA TYR A 156 2.47 -16.09 6.31
C TYR A 156 1.75 -14.74 6.21
N PHE A 157 2.15 -13.77 7.04
CA PHE A 157 1.73 -12.38 6.84
C PHE A 157 2.70 -11.64 5.91
N PRO A 158 2.24 -10.60 5.22
CA PRO A 158 3.13 -9.75 4.43
C PRO A 158 4.11 -8.97 5.32
N ARG A 159 5.42 -9.23 5.16
CA ARG A 159 6.52 -8.53 5.88
C ARG A 159 6.74 -7.07 5.47
N TYR A 160 5.99 -6.57 4.49
CA TYR A 160 6.19 -5.26 3.88
C TYR A 160 6.04 -4.09 4.87
N GLU A 161 5.14 -4.20 5.86
CA GLU A 161 4.98 -3.17 6.89
C GLU A 161 6.21 -3.07 7.80
N TYR A 162 6.75 -4.19 8.25
CA TYR A 162 7.99 -4.24 9.03
C TYR A 162 9.18 -3.71 8.23
N HIS A 163 9.29 -4.06 6.94
CA HIS A 163 10.35 -3.51 6.07
C HIS A 163 10.29 -1.98 5.98
N LYS A 164 9.08 -1.39 5.92
CA LYS A 164 8.93 0.08 5.97
C LYS A 164 9.37 0.67 7.29
N GLN A 165 9.02 0.03 8.40
CA GLN A 165 9.39 0.51 9.73
C GLN A 165 10.92 0.44 9.93
N HIS A 166 11.55 -0.66 9.52
CA HIS A 166 13.01 -0.80 9.50
C HIS A 166 13.67 0.28 8.64
N TYR A 167 13.17 0.49 7.41
CA TYR A 167 13.66 1.55 6.55
C TYR A 167 13.52 2.93 7.19
N ALA A 168 12.38 3.22 7.82
CA ALA A 168 12.15 4.46 8.52
C ALA A 168 13.16 4.66 9.67
N ILE A 169 13.44 3.63 10.47
CA ILE A 169 14.45 3.68 11.54
C ILE A 169 15.86 3.94 10.99
N SER A 170 16.22 3.31 9.86
CA SER A 170 17.53 3.57 9.25
C SER A 170 17.65 5.01 8.72
N GLN A 171 16.55 5.60 8.28
CA GLN A 171 16.55 6.92 7.62
C GLN A 171 16.25 8.09 8.56
N VAL A 172 15.63 7.86 9.72
CA VAL A 172 15.16 8.92 10.62
C VAL A 172 16.33 9.72 11.22
N ALA A 173 17.41 9.04 11.59
CA ALA A 173 18.58 9.69 12.19
C ALA A 173 19.31 10.62 11.21
N GLU A 174 19.40 10.22 9.94
CA GLU A 174 20.05 10.99 8.88
C GLU A 174 19.17 12.15 8.39
N ASN A 175 17.87 11.91 8.19
CA ASN A 175 16.99 12.89 7.54
C ASN A 175 16.33 13.89 8.50
N LEU A 176 15.92 13.45 9.70
CA LEU A 176 15.26 14.33 10.69
C LEU A 176 16.26 14.89 11.71
N GLY A 177 17.42 14.26 11.86
CA GLY A 177 18.52 14.72 12.68
C GLY A 177 18.38 14.38 14.17
N LYS A 178 19.52 14.48 14.88
CA LYS A 178 19.64 14.08 16.29
C LYS A 178 18.72 14.88 17.22
N GLN A 179 18.55 16.18 16.99
CA GLN A 179 17.73 17.05 17.84
C GLN A 179 16.23 16.73 17.77
N PHE A 180 15.77 16.15 16.67
CA PHE A 180 14.37 15.72 16.53
C PHE A 180 14.09 14.47 17.35
N LEU A 181 15.00 13.49 17.32
CA LEU A 181 14.87 12.21 18.02
C LEU A 181 15.21 12.31 19.51
N PHE A 182 16.28 13.04 19.83
CA PHE A 182 16.85 13.19 21.16
C PHE A 182 17.06 14.68 21.47
N PRO A 183 15.99 15.42 21.77
CA PRO A 183 16.09 16.83 22.10
C PRO A 183 16.81 17.02 23.44
N SER A 184 18.05 17.50 23.39
CA SER A 184 18.88 17.76 24.58
C SER A 184 18.97 19.25 24.94
N GLN A 185 18.88 20.13 23.95
CA GLN A 185 18.93 21.58 24.14
C GLN A 185 17.92 22.29 23.23
N ALA A 186 17.15 23.19 23.80
CA ALA A 186 16.18 23.99 23.07
C ALA A 186 16.89 25.15 22.36
N GLN A 187 17.06 25.03 21.04
CA GLN A 187 17.55 26.13 20.21
C GLN A 187 16.36 26.99 19.75
N THR A 188 16.26 28.19 20.30
CA THR A 188 15.29 29.17 19.86
C THR A 188 15.69 29.77 18.53
N ARG A 189 14.70 30.03 17.68
CA ARG A 189 14.90 30.83 16.47
C ARG A 189 15.11 32.29 16.87
N GLY A 190 15.87 33.04 16.07
CA GLY A 190 15.96 34.49 16.25
C GLY A 190 14.62 35.21 16.09
N TYR A 191 13.71 34.63 15.30
CA TYR A 191 12.33 35.07 15.13
C TYR A 191 11.39 33.84 15.10
N PRO A 192 10.17 33.95 15.67
CA PRO A 192 9.19 32.87 15.61
C PRO A 192 8.79 32.55 14.16
N GLN A 193 8.29 31.33 13.92
CA GLN A 193 7.79 30.93 12.61
C GLN A 193 6.59 31.79 12.16
N LEU A 194 5.73 32.14 13.11
CA LEU A 194 4.62 33.08 12.93
C LEU A 194 4.63 34.03 14.14
N ASP A 195 4.48 35.35 13.92
CA ASP A 195 4.36 36.31 15.04
C ASP A 195 2.96 36.23 15.65
N ILE A 196 2.77 35.19 16.45
CA ILE A 196 1.53 34.92 17.17
C ILE A 196 1.65 35.45 18.58
N LYS A 197 0.76 36.38 18.92
CA LYS A 197 0.57 36.91 20.28
C LYS A 197 -0.81 36.50 20.79
N LEU A 198 -0.91 36.27 22.09
CA LEU A 198 -2.19 36.05 22.76
C LEU A 198 -2.60 37.36 23.41
N ASN A 199 -3.75 37.92 23.02
CA ASN A 199 -4.29 39.12 23.67
C ASN A 199 -4.80 38.77 25.09
N ASN A 200 -5.06 39.77 25.94
CA ASN A 200 -5.67 39.62 27.26
C ASN A 200 -7.02 38.87 27.22
N GLU A 201 -7.73 38.99 26.09
CA GLU A 201 -8.98 38.27 25.80
C GLU A 201 -8.77 36.86 25.23
N LYS A 202 -7.53 36.34 25.24
CA LYS A 202 -7.17 34.96 24.81
C LYS A 202 -7.39 34.67 23.32
N ASN A 203 -7.53 35.70 22.50
CA ASN A 203 -7.57 35.62 21.03
C ASN A 203 -6.15 35.62 20.43
N ILE A 204 -5.96 34.94 19.30
CA ILE A 204 -4.71 34.96 18.54
C ILE A 204 -4.63 36.28 17.78
N LEU A 205 -3.52 36.98 17.93
CA LEU A 205 -3.09 38.08 17.07
C LEU A 205 -1.99 37.55 16.16
N LEU A 206 -2.23 37.51 14.86
CA LEU A 206 -1.24 37.21 13.83
C LEU A 206 -0.84 38.54 13.18
N ASP A 207 0.43 38.95 13.27
CA ASP A 207 0.92 40.24 12.75
C ASP A 207 0.05 41.44 13.20
N ASN A 208 -0.33 41.44 14.49
CA ASN A 208 -1.25 42.40 15.12
C ASN A 208 -2.68 42.42 14.56
N ARG A 209 -3.08 41.46 13.71
CA ARG A 209 -4.47 41.26 13.28
C ARG A 209 -5.15 40.18 14.12
N GLN A 210 -6.36 40.45 14.59
CA GLN A 210 -7.13 39.49 15.37
C GLN A 210 -7.62 38.34 14.48
N CYS A 211 -7.13 37.13 14.76
CA CYS A 211 -7.59 35.90 14.14
C CYS A 211 -8.57 35.20 15.07
N ARG A 212 -9.74 34.85 14.55
CA ARG A 212 -10.71 34.04 15.28
C ARG A 212 -10.37 32.57 15.11
N TRP A 213 -10.47 31.81 16.19
CA TRP A 213 -10.44 30.35 16.14
C TRP A 213 -11.62 29.86 15.30
N TYR A 214 -11.37 28.94 14.38
CA TYR A 214 -12.44 28.33 13.60
C TYR A 214 -13.46 27.62 14.51
N ASN A 215 -12.96 26.91 15.53
CA ASN A 215 -13.81 26.33 16.56
C ASN A 215 -13.86 27.22 17.80
N CYS A 216 -14.92 28.02 17.92
CA CYS A 216 -15.15 28.92 19.05
C CYS A 216 -15.48 28.19 20.37
N ARG A 217 -15.69 26.87 20.36
CA ARG A 217 -16.00 26.06 21.56
C ARG A 217 -14.76 25.49 22.25
N LEU A 218 -13.56 25.75 21.71
CA LEU A 218 -12.33 25.29 22.32
C LEU A 218 -11.99 26.13 23.56
N ASN A 219 -11.68 25.45 24.67
CA ASN A 219 -11.29 26.12 25.90
C ASN A 219 -9.86 26.69 25.78
N PHE A 220 -9.55 27.70 26.60
CA PHE A 220 -8.22 28.33 26.65
C PHE A 220 -7.07 27.32 26.78
N MET A 221 -7.25 26.29 27.62
CA MET A 221 -6.26 25.24 27.82
C MET A 221 -5.97 24.40 26.57
N GLN A 222 -6.90 24.36 25.61
CA GLN A 222 -6.73 23.68 24.32
C GLN A 222 -6.13 24.61 23.26
N ASN A 223 -6.46 25.91 23.32
CA ASN A 223 -5.96 26.92 22.38
C ASN A 223 -4.51 27.35 22.65
N LYS A 224 -4.11 27.40 23.91
CA LYS A 224 -2.75 27.82 24.30
C LYS A 224 -1.64 26.94 23.67
N PRO A 225 -1.70 25.59 23.72
CA PRO A 225 -0.73 24.74 23.03
C PRO A 225 -0.69 24.95 21.50
N LEU A 226 -1.84 25.16 20.86
CA LEU A 226 -1.93 25.42 19.43
C LEU A 226 -1.23 26.72 19.05
N ALA A 227 -1.39 27.78 19.85
CA ALA A 227 -0.67 29.03 19.65
C ALA A 227 0.86 28.85 19.72
N TYR A 228 1.37 28.05 20.65
CA TYR A 228 2.82 27.76 20.73
C TYR A 228 3.34 26.95 19.54
N ILE A 229 2.57 25.96 19.07
CA ILE A 229 2.92 25.16 17.89
C ILE A 229 3.00 26.04 16.66
N LEU A 230 2.00 26.90 16.46
CA LEU A 230 1.97 27.83 15.33
C LEU A 230 3.10 28.88 15.43
N ARG A 231 3.37 29.40 16.63
CA ARG A 231 4.47 30.35 16.86
C ARG A 231 5.83 29.74 16.51
N GLY A 232 6.02 28.44 16.75
CA GLY A 232 7.17 27.71 16.23
C GLY A 232 8.52 28.27 16.70
N GLU A 233 8.64 28.64 17.98
CA GLU A 233 9.84 29.32 18.53
C GLU A 233 11.10 28.45 18.52
N PHE A 234 10.94 27.13 18.56
CA PHE A 234 12.06 26.20 18.60
C PHE A 234 12.39 25.68 17.20
N ARG A 235 13.68 25.51 16.93
CA ARG A 235 14.15 24.91 15.69
C ARG A 235 14.16 23.39 15.83
N SER A 236 13.55 22.69 14.86
CA SER A 236 13.62 21.23 14.71
C SER A 236 13.20 20.39 15.93
N MET A 237 12.41 20.94 16.86
CA MET A 237 11.86 20.19 18.00
C MET A 237 10.44 19.70 17.73
N PRO A 238 10.11 18.45 18.09
CA PRO A 238 8.75 17.93 18.02
C PRO A 238 7.88 18.54 19.11
N TYR A 239 6.62 18.80 18.78
CA TYR A 239 5.59 19.23 19.74
C TYR A 239 4.72 18.03 20.12
N VAL A 240 4.57 17.77 21.43
CA VAL A 240 3.75 16.68 21.95
C VAL A 240 2.54 17.25 22.68
N ILE A 241 1.33 16.92 22.21
CA ILE A 241 0.09 17.28 22.88
C ILE A 241 -0.45 16.05 23.62
N VAL A 242 -0.38 16.07 24.94
CA VAL A 242 -1.00 15.04 25.79
C VAL A 242 -2.41 15.47 26.17
N GLY A 243 -3.38 14.56 26.06
CA GLY A 243 -4.77 14.82 26.44
C GLY A 243 -5.34 13.70 27.31
N PRO A 244 -6.27 14.00 28.24
CA PRO A 244 -6.94 12.99 29.04
C PRO A 244 -7.77 12.02 28.16
N PRO A 245 -7.98 10.77 28.62
CA PRO A 245 -8.73 9.77 27.87
C PRO A 245 -10.11 10.30 27.47
N GLY A 246 -10.49 10.09 26.21
CA GLY A 246 -11.73 10.64 25.62
C GLY A 246 -11.56 11.91 24.78
N THR A 247 -10.43 12.63 24.85
CA THR A 247 -10.19 13.83 24.01
C THR A 247 -9.66 13.55 22.59
N ARG A 248 -9.61 12.27 22.14
CA ARG A 248 -9.12 11.82 20.82
C ARG A 248 -7.89 12.60 20.32
N LYS A 249 -6.82 12.63 21.12
CA LYS A 249 -5.56 13.32 20.77
C LYS A 249 -4.48 12.31 20.43
N THR A 250 -4.37 11.94 19.16
CA THR A 250 -3.15 11.31 18.64
C THR A 250 -3.10 11.53 17.13
N ALA A 251 -2.70 12.73 16.74
CA ALA A 251 -2.35 13.06 15.36
C ALA A 251 -0.98 13.74 15.40
N THR A 252 0.00 13.14 14.73
CA THR A 252 1.33 13.73 14.60
C THR A 252 1.27 14.68 13.41
N LEU A 253 1.53 15.96 13.68
CA LEU A 253 1.53 17.01 12.68
C LEU A 253 2.95 17.33 12.28
N ILE A 254 3.32 17.01 11.04
CA ILE A 254 4.60 17.42 10.48
C ILE A 254 4.29 18.47 9.41
N GLY A 255 4.70 19.71 9.68
CA GLY A 255 4.57 20.82 8.75
C GLY A 255 5.88 21.03 8.00
N THR A 256 5.85 20.91 6.67
CA THR A 256 7.00 21.26 5.81
C THR A 256 6.59 22.39 4.88
N GLY A 257 6.98 23.63 5.23
CA GLY A 257 7.01 24.83 4.36
C GLY A 257 5.69 25.35 3.80
N ALA A 258 4.87 24.50 3.17
CA ALA A 258 3.58 24.81 2.55
C ALA A 258 2.60 23.61 2.52
N ARG A 259 3.00 22.40 2.96
CA ARG A 259 2.16 21.19 2.95
C ARG A 259 2.12 20.52 4.32
N LEU A 260 0.95 20.01 4.68
CA LEU A 260 0.67 19.41 5.98
C LEU A 260 0.47 17.91 5.82
N LEU A 261 1.34 17.10 6.42
CA LEU A 261 1.14 15.66 6.50
C LEU A 261 0.53 15.29 7.85
N VAL A 262 -0.61 14.59 7.79
CA VAL A 262 -1.31 14.10 8.99
C VAL A 262 -1.24 12.58 9.01
N GLY A 263 -0.50 12.03 9.96
CA GLY A 263 -0.41 10.58 10.20
C GLY A 263 -1.23 10.15 11.41
N THR A 264 -1.96 9.03 11.27
CA THR A 264 -2.65 8.37 12.38
C THR A 264 -2.40 6.87 12.36
N PRO A 265 -2.38 6.18 13.51
CA PRO A 265 -2.15 4.73 13.57
C PRO A 265 -3.34 3.89 13.07
N SER A 266 -4.56 4.44 13.01
CA SER A 266 -5.74 3.70 12.54
C SER A 266 -6.49 4.43 11.42
N THR A 267 -7.01 3.65 10.47
CA THR A 267 -7.81 4.16 9.34
C THR A 267 -9.03 4.94 9.82
N SER A 268 -9.72 4.44 10.85
CA SER A 268 -10.89 5.09 11.46
C SER A 268 -10.57 6.45 12.08
N SER A 269 -9.40 6.60 12.71
CA SER A 269 -8.96 7.90 13.22
C SER A 269 -8.71 8.87 12.08
N ALA A 270 -8.09 8.40 11.00
CA ALA A 270 -7.92 9.20 9.80
C ALA A 270 -9.27 9.61 9.21
N ASP A 271 -10.28 8.72 9.14
CA ASP A 271 -11.61 9.05 8.58
C ASP A 271 -12.30 10.16 9.38
N VAL A 272 -12.20 10.11 10.71
CA VAL A 272 -12.75 11.14 11.61
C VAL A 272 -12.07 12.49 11.36
N ILE A 273 -10.74 12.51 11.19
CA ILE A 273 -10.01 13.75 10.91
C ILE A 273 -10.41 14.29 9.54
N THR A 274 -10.41 13.45 8.50
CA THR A 274 -10.78 13.85 7.14
C THR A 274 -12.21 14.39 7.09
N THR A 275 -13.16 13.68 7.72
CA THR A 275 -14.57 14.11 7.78
C THR A 275 -14.70 15.48 8.45
N ARG A 276 -14.03 15.68 9.59
CA ARG A 276 -14.05 16.99 10.27
C ARG A 276 -13.43 18.10 9.43
N LEU A 277 -12.37 17.83 8.67
CA LEU A 277 -11.77 18.84 7.79
C LEU A 277 -12.72 19.24 6.65
N ILE A 278 -13.47 18.28 6.11
CA ILE A 278 -14.45 18.49 5.04
C ILE A 278 -15.68 19.23 5.55
N GLU A 279 -16.27 18.79 6.67
CA GLU A 279 -17.47 19.41 7.27
C GLU A 279 -17.24 20.89 7.62
N ASN A 280 -16.02 21.23 8.02
CA ASN A 280 -15.65 22.61 8.34
C ASN A 280 -15.37 23.46 7.07
N GLY A 281 -15.41 22.89 5.87
CA GLY A 281 -15.27 23.65 4.61
C GLY A 281 -13.99 24.48 4.49
N VAL A 282 -12.96 24.15 5.28
CA VAL A 282 -11.69 24.91 5.32
C VAL A 282 -10.85 24.62 4.08
N LEU A 283 -11.01 23.43 3.49
CA LEU A 283 -10.24 22.95 2.35
C LEU A 283 -11.18 22.78 1.14
N LYS A 284 -10.75 23.32 -0.01
CA LYS A 284 -11.45 23.13 -1.30
C LYS A 284 -11.18 21.73 -1.85
N MET A 285 -12.03 21.29 -2.80
CA MET A 285 -11.77 20.07 -3.56
C MET A 285 -10.41 20.15 -4.24
N GLY A 286 -9.56 19.14 -4.03
CA GLY A 286 -8.18 19.08 -4.54
C GLY A 286 -7.10 19.56 -3.56
N GLU A 287 -7.44 20.26 -2.48
CA GLU A 287 -6.47 20.69 -1.46
C GLU A 287 -6.21 19.62 -0.39
N LEU A 288 -7.06 18.59 -0.33
CA LEU A 288 -6.97 17.45 0.58
C LEU A 288 -6.87 16.16 -0.22
N ILE A 289 -5.82 15.38 0.03
CA ILE A 289 -5.64 14.04 -0.56
C ILE A 289 -5.64 13.03 0.57
N ARG A 290 -6.57 12.07 0.51
CA ARG A 290 -6.60 10.92 1.42
C ARG A 290 -5.94 9.71 0.77
N LEU A 291 -4.80 9.31 1.31
CA LEU A 291 -4.12 8.06 0.92
C LEU A 291 -4.78 6.88 1.64
N VAL A 292 -5.30 5.93 0.87
CA VAL A 292 -5.98 4.73 1.40
C VAL A 292 -5.33 3.49 0.79
N SER A 293 -5.13 2.45 1.60
CA SER A 293 -4.59 1.20 1.08
C SER A 293 -5.64 0.48 0.23
N HIS A 294 -5.16 -0.28 -0.74
CA HIS A 294 -5.99 -1.07 -1.63
C HIS A 294 -6.89 -2.08 -0.89
N LYS A 295 -6.48 -2.52 0.32
CA LYS A 295 -7.23 -3.46 1.14
C LYS A 295 -8.52 -2.84 1.69
N GLU A 296 -8.49 -1.60 2.18
CA GLU A 296 -9.72 -0.94 2.68
C GLU A 296 -10.70 -0.61 1.56
N ILE A 297 -10.20 -0.25 0.38
CA ILE A 297 -11.03 0.03 -0.81
C ILE A 297 -11.85 -1.20 -1.18
N LYS A 298 -11.23 -2.38 -1.22
CA LYS A 298 -11.92 -3.64 -1.55
C LYS A 298 -12.98 -4.04 -0.53
N LYS A 299 -12.79 -3.67 0.73
CA LYS A 299 -13.76 -3.98 1.79
C LYS A 299 -14.96 -3.03 1.81
N GLY A 300 -14.98 -1.98 0.97
CA GLY A 300 -16.04 -0.97 1.00
C GLY A 300 -16.11 -0.21 2.33
N LEU A 301 -15.03 -0.22 3.13
CA LEU A 301 -15.00 0.38 4.47
C LEU A 301 -14.82 1.90 4.45
N ILE A 302 -14.75 2.50 3.26
CA ILE A 302 -14.57 3.94 3.11
C ILE A 302 -15.96 4.58 3.06
N PRO A 303 -16.28 5.52 3.97
CA PRO A 303 -17.51 6.29 3.90
C PRO A 303 -17.71 6.97 2.53
N GLU A 304 -18.93 6.93 1.99
CA GLU A 304 -19.25 7.43 0.64
C GLU A 304 -18.87 8.90 0.43
N HIS A 305 -19.04 9.74 1.46
CA HIS A 305 -18.70 11.17 1.41
C HIS A 305 -17.19 11.45 1.29
N LEU A 306 -16.34 10.45 1.56
CA LEU A 306 -14.88 10.57 1.44
C LEU A 306 -14.34 10.07 0.10
N MET A 307 -15.16 9.40 -0.72
CA MET A 307 -14.76 8.88 -2.04
C MET A 307 -14.21 9.94 -2.99
N PRO A 308 -14.74 11.19 -3.06
CA PRO A 308 -14.24 12.23 -3.96
C PRO A 308 -12.83 12.73 -3.62
N TYR A 309 -12.35 12.52 -2.38
CA TYR A 309 -11.05 13.01 -1.89
C TYR A 309 -9.92 11.97 -2.00
N ARG A 310 -10.20 10.84 -2.66
CA ARG A 310 -9.23 9.81 -2.95
C ARG A 310 -8.39 10.21 -4.17
N ASP A 311 -7.12 9.83 -4.17
CA ASP A 311 -6.29 9.91 -5.37
C ASP A 311 -6.95 9.11 -6.53
N PRO A 312 -7.28 9.76 -7.68
CA PRO A 312 -7.88 9.08 -8.83
C PRO A 312 -6.86 8.23 -9.60
N VAL A 313 -5.56 8.48 -9.43
CA VAL A 313 -4.49 7.80 -10.19
C VAL A 313 -4.49 6.28 -9.95
N PRO A 314 -4.59 5.76 -8.72
CA PRO A 314 -4.74 4.32 -8.48
C PRO A 314 -5.95 3.66 -9.13
N ALA A 315 -7.07 4.38 -9.31
CA ALA A 315 -8.28 3.82 -9.92
C ALA A 315 -8.11 3.66 -11.45
N VAL A 316 -7.55 4.69 -12.10
CA VAL A 316 -7.23 4.63 -13.54
C VAL A 316 -6.18 3.55 -13.81
N VAL A 317 -5.10 3.52 -13.02
CA VAL A 317 -4.06 2.48 -13.15
C VAL A 317 -4.63 1.09 -12.93
N MET A 318 -5.56 0.89 -12.00
CA MET A 318 -6.22 -0.39 -11.79
C MET A 318 -7.08 -0.82 -12.99
N CYS A 319 -7.87 0.09 -13.55
CA CYS A 319 -8.69 -0.18 -14.73
C CYS A 319 -7.81 -0.58 -15.93
N MET A 320 -6.74 0.19 -16.16
CA MET A 320 -5.77 -0.08 -17.23
C MET A 320 -5.02 -1.40 -17.00
N THR A 321 -4.64 -1.72 -15.76
CA THR A 321 -3.98 -2.99 -15.43
C THR A 321 -4.92 -4.18 -15.63
N TYR A 322 -6.20 -4.04 -15.30
CA TYR A 322 -7.22 -5.07 -15.54
C TYR A 322 -7.44 -5.32 -17.04
N LEU A 323 -7.63 -4.26 -17.82
CA LEU A 323 -7.70 -4.33 -19.29
C LEU A 323 -6.45 -4.98 -19.88
N GLY A 324 -5.26 -4.58 -19.42
CA GLY A 324 -3.99 -5.17 -19.86
C GLY A 324 -3.87 -6.67 -19.55
N ARG A 325 -4.36 -7.13 -18.39
CA ARG A 325 -4.39 -8.57 -18.06
C ARG A 325 -5.35 -9.35 -18.95
N LYS A 326 -6.54 -8.82 -19.20
CA LYS A 326 -7.52 -9.44 -20.11
C LYS A 326 -6.96 -9.53 -21.54
N LEU A 327 -6.28 -8.49 -22.00
CA LEU A 327 -5.61 -8.47 -23.30
C LEU A 327 -4.48 -9.50 -23.41
N ARG A 328 -3.66 -9.65 -22.37
CA ARG A 328 -2.60 -10.66 -22.35
C ARG A 328 -3.15 -12.08 -22.39
N HIS A 329 -4.29 -12.33 -21.74
CA HIS A 329 -4.97 -13.62 -21.84
C HIS A 329 -5.49 -13.86 -23.25
N LEU A 330 -6.21 -12.89 -23.82
CA LEU A 330 -6.77 -12.98 -25.17
C LEU A 330 -5.68 -13.12 -26.25
N SER A 331 -4.54 -12.45 -26.06
CA SER A 331 -3.36 -12.58 -26.92
C SER A 331 -2.79 -14.00 -26.91
N LYS A 332 -2.66 -14.62 -25.73
CA LYS A 332 -2.22 -16.01 -25.61
C LYS A 332 -3.21 -16.98 -26.25
N SER A 333 -4.51 -16.76 -26.06
CA SER A 333 -5.55 -17.58 -26.67
C SER A 333 -5.57 -17.47 -28.20
N SER A 334 -5.40 -16.26 -28.75
CA SER A 334 -5.32 -16.02 -30.19
C SER A 334 -4.07 -16.68 -30.82
N GLN A 335 -2.91 -16.59 -30.15
CA GLN A 335 -1.68 -17.28 -30.60
C GLN A 335 -1.85 -18.80 -30.61
N ALA A 336 -2.39 -19.39 -29.54
CA ALA A 336 -2.61 -20.84 -29.45
C ALA A 336 -3.60 -21.34 -30.52
N GLN A 337 -4.63 -20.56 -30.84
CA GLN A 337 -5.60 -20.94 -31.88
C GLN A 337 -4.99 -20.82 -33.28
N SER A 338 -4.14 -19.82 -33.52
CA SER A 338 -3.40 -19.70 -34.79
C SER A 338 -2.43 -20.86 -35.00
N GLU A 339 -1.76 -21.32 -33.93
CA GLU A 339 -0.87 -22.49 -33.99
C GLU A 339 -1.64 -23.77 -34.33
N ARG A 340 -2.82 -23.98 -33.73
CA ARG A 340 -3.69 -25.13 -34.05
C ARG A 340 -4.13 -25.14 -35.50
N GLY A 341 -4.55 -23.99 -36.03
CA GLY A 341 -4.94 -23.88 -37.44
C GLY A 341 -3.80 -24.26 -38.40
N THR A 342 -2.57 -23.82 -38.11
CA THR A 342 -1.38 -24.19 -38.87
C THR A 342 -1.07 -25.68 -38.75
N LEU A 343 -1.20 -26.25 -37.56
CA LEU A 343 -0.91 -27.66 -37.29
C LEU A 343 -1.88 -28.60 -38.02
N VAL A 344 -3.18 -28.29 -38.01
CA VAL A 344 -4.20 -29.04 -38.78
C VAL A 344 -3.89 -29.00 -40.28
N CYS A 345 -3.45 -27.84 -40.78
CA CYS A 345 -3.02 -27.71 -42.17
C CYS A 345 -1.79 -28.57 -42.49
N GLU A 346 -0.76 -28.53 -41.64
CA GLU A 346 0.45 -29.34 -41.81
C GLU A 346 0.15 -30.84 -41.77
N GLU A 347 -0.73 -31.29 -40.88
CA GLU A 347 -1.15 -32.70 -40.79
C GLU A 347 -1.88 -33.15 -42.07
N ALA A 348 -2.84 -32.35 -42.55
CA ALA A 348 -3.56 -32.63 -43.79
C ALA A 348 -2.62 -32.66 -45.02
N LEU A 349 -1.64 -31.76 -45.08
CA LEU A 349 -0.64 -31.71 -46.16
C LEU A 349 0.35 -32.88 -46.10
N SER A 350 0.78 -33.27 -44.90
CA SER A 350 1.70 -34.40 -44.68
C SER A 350 1.08 -35.73 -45.15
N TYR A 351 -0.23 -35.91 -44.94
CA TYR A 351 -0.98 -37.10 -45.35
C TYR A 351 -1.80 -36.93 -46.65
N VAL A 352 -1.45 -35.96 -47.50
CA VAL A 352 -2.25 -35.58 -48.69
C VAL A 352 -2.57 -36.76 -49.63
N ARG A 353 -1.67 -37.75 -49.75
CA ARG A 353 -1.91 -38.96 -50.57
C ARG A 353 -3.02 -39.84 -49.99
N ALA A 354 -3.07 -39.97 -48.67
CA ALA A 354 -4.09 -40.75 -47.96
C ALA A 354 -5.44 -40.02 -47.93
N VAL A 355 -5.42 -38.70 -47.76
CA VAL A 355 -6.62 -37.84 -47.85
C VAL A 355 -7.25 -37.97 -49.25
N ARG A 356 -6.42 -37.98 -50.30
CA ARG A 356 -6.85 -38.22 -51.69
C ARG A 356 -7.38 -39.62 -51.94
N SER A 357 -6.69 -40.65 -51.46
CA SER A 357 -7.15 -42.04 -51.66
C SER A 357 -8.47 -42.32 -50.95
N ASN A 358 -8.74 -41.60 -49.86
CA ASN A 358 -9.97 -41.72 -49.06
C ASN A 358 -11.06 -40.69 -49.45
N ALA A 359 -10.81 -39.84 -50.46
CA ALA A 359 -11.71 -38.76 -50.88
C ALA A 359 -12.15 -37.80 -49.74
N CYS A 360 -11.29 -37.59 -48.74
CA CYS A 360 -11.56 -36.77 -47.55
C CYS A 360 -11.20 -35.28 -47.71
N GLU A 361 -10.81 -34.82 -48.90
CA GLU A 361 -10.31 -33.46 -49.14
C GLU A 361 -11.28 -32.37 -48.66
N TYR A 362 -12.58 -32.54 -48.94
CA TYR A 362 -13.62 -31.59 -48.50
C TYR A 362 -13.74 -31.49 -46.98
N ARG A 363 -13.58 -32.61 -46.27
CA ARG A 363 -13.71 -32.65 -44.81
C ARG A 363 -12.55 -31.94 -44.12
N GLU A 364 -11.32 -32.19 -44.59
CA GLU A 364 -10.13 -31.50 -44.08
C GLU A 364 -10.15 -30.01 -44.41
N MET A 365 -10.64 -29.65 -45.60
CA MET A 365 -10.84 -28.25 -45.97
C MET A 365 -11.85 -27.55 -45.06
N GLU A 366 -12.96 -28.22 -44.70
CA GLU A 366 -13.97 -27.67 -43.80
C GLU A 366 -13.45 -27.51 -42.36
N LEU A 367 -12.67 -28.48 -41.86
CA LEU A 367 -11.95 -28.39 -40.58
C LEU A 367 -10.97 -27.21 -40.56
N PHE A 368 -10.16 -27.05 -41.61
CA PHE A 368 -9.23 -25.93 -41.72
C PHE A 368 -9.95 -24.58 -41.78
N ILE A 369 -11.05 -24.48 -42.52
CA ILE A 369 -11.88 -23.27 -42.59
C ILE A 369 -12.47 -22.93 -41.20
N SER A 370 -12.94 -23.92 -40.45
CA SER A 370 -13.45 -23.72 -39.09
C SER A 370 -12.38 -23.17 -38.15
N GLU A 371 -11.20 -23.80 -38.12
CA GLU A 371 -10.10 -23.40 -37.24
C GLU A 371 -9.54 -22.00 -37.59
N THR A 372 -9.44 -21.70 -38.89
CA THR A 372 -8.99 -20.38 -39.38
C THR A 372 -10.00 -19.27 -39.11
N ASN A 373 -11.30 -19.54 -39.25
CA ASN A 373 -12.35 -18.59 -38.88
C ASN A 373 -12.34 -18.28 -37.38
N GLU A 374 -12.14 -19.29 -36.53
CA GLU A 374 -12.04 -19.06 -35.08
C GLU A 374 -10.77 -18.30 -34.70
N ALA A 375 -9.64 -18.58 -35.36
CA ALA A 375 -8.41 -17.80 -35.20
C ALA A 375 -8.61 -16.33 -35.60
N ALA A 376 -9.30 -16.08 -36.71
CA ALA A 376 -9.64 -14.73 -37.18
C ALA A 376 -10.55 -13.99 -36.19
N ARG A 377 -11.55 -14.68 -35.61
CA ARG A 377 -12.45 -14.10 -34.59
C ARG A 377 -11.67 -13.65 -33.35
N LEU A 378 -10.81 -14.51 -32.81
CA LEU A 378 -9.99 -14.19 -31.63
C LEU A 378 -8.99 -13.06 -31.92
N ALA A 379 -8.41 -13.02 -33.12
CA ALA A 379 -7.53 -11.93 -33.54
C ALA A 379 -8.28 -10.59 -33.67
N GLN A 380 -9.52 -10.61 -34.16
CA GLN A 380 -10.38 -9.43 -34.24
C GLN A 380 -10.78 -8.90 -32.85
N GLU A 381 -11.19 -9.77 -31.93
CA GLU A 381 -11.48 -9.38 -30.54
C GLU A 381 -10.24 -8.81 -29.83
N LEU A 382 -9.07 -9.41 -30.07
CA LEU A 382 -7.79 -8.90 -29.58
C LEU A 382 -7.49 -7.51 -30.15
N GLY A 383 -7.69 -7.33 -31.45
CA GLY A 383 -7.52 -6.05 -32.15
C GLY A 383 -8.39 -4.95 -31.54
N TYR A 384 -9.68 -5.19 -31.37
CA TYR A 384 -10.59 -4.25 -30.70
C TYR A 384 -10.11 -3.88 -29.29
N GLY A 385 -9.69 -4.87 -28.52
CA GLY A 385 -9.17 -4.64 -27.18
C GLY A 385 -7.90 -3.79 -27.15
N ILE A 386 -6.97 -4.01 -28.09
CA ILE A 386 -5.75 -3.21 -28.22
C ILE A 386 -6.09 -1.77 -28.61
N THR A 387 -7.02 -1.55 -29.55
CA THR A 387 -7.44 -0.21 -29.97
C THR A 387 -8.07 0.57 -28.83
N ILE A 388 -8.95 -0.06 -28.04
CA ILE A 388 -9.56 0.57 -26.85
C ILE A 388 -8.48 0.91 -25.82
N PHE A 389 -7.57 -0.01 -25.53
CA PHE A 389 -6.51 0.21 -24.55
C PHE A 389 -5.55 1.34 -24.96
N GLN A 390 -5.12 1.35 -26.22
CA GLN A 390 -4.27 2.40 -26.77
C GLN A 390 -4.98 3.76 -26.78
N GLY A 391 -6.27 3.77 -27.16
CA GLY A 391 -7.10 4.97 -27.15
C GLY A 391 -7.25 5.56 -25.74
N LEU A 392 -7.57 4.72 -24.75
CA LEU A 392 -7.68 5.15 -23.34
C LEU A 392 -6.35 5.64 -22.78
N THR A 393 -5.23 4.96 -23.09
CA THR A 393 -3.89 5.37 -22.64
C THR A 393 -3.52 6.73 -23.19
N ASN A 394 -3.70 6.93 -24.50
CA ASN A 394 -3.39 8.19 -25.17
C ASN A 394 -4.31 9.31 -24.69
N PHE A 395 -5.61 9.06 -24.55
CA PHE A 395 -6.55 10.02 -24.00
C PHE A 395 -6.14 10.46 -22.59
N PHE A 396 -5.77 9.52 -21.72
CA PHE A 396 -5.32 9.83 -20.36
C PHE A 396 -4.04 10.66 -20.34
N LEU A 397 -3.02 10.28 -21.13
CA LEU A 397 -1.76 11.03 -21.21
C LEU A 397 -1.99 12.45 -21.73
N ILE A 398 -2.77 12.61 -22.80
CA ILE A 398 -3.08 13.92 -23.38
C ILE A 398 -3.93 14.74 -22.42
N SER A 399 -4.92 14.15 -21.76
CA SER A 399 -5.74 14.84 -20.76
C SER A 399 -4.93 15.27 -19.54
N LEU A 400 -3.94 14.48 -19.13
CA LEU A 400 -3.04 14.81 -18.03
C LEU A 400 -2.17 16.00 -18.40
N VAL A 401 -1.54 15.97 -19.58
CA VAL A 401 -0.71 17.09 -20.09
C VAL A 401 -1.56 18.35 -20.30
N LEU A 402 -2.77 18.22 -20.83
CA LEU A 402 -3.67 19.36 -21.01
C LEU A 402 -4.12 19.95 -19.66
N SER A 403 -4.40 19.09 -18.68
CA SER A 403 -4.76 19.52 -17.32
C SER A 403 -3.60 20.24 -16.63
N THR A 404 -2.37 19.71 -16.73
CA THR A 404 -1.18 20.37 -16.14
C THR A 404 -0.90 21.72 -16.81
N LEU A 405 -1.08 21.82 -18.13
CA LEU A 405 -0.96 23.10 -18.85
C LEU A 405 -2.07 24.08 -18.46
N PHE A 406 -3.32 23.62 -18.35
CA PHE A 406 -4.45 24.48 -18.01
C PHE A 406 -4.37 25.00 -16.57
N LEU A 407 -4.12 24.11 -15.60
CA LEU A 407 -3.92 24.50 -14.20
C LEU A 407 -2.65 25.35 -14.04
N GLY A 408 -1.56 24.97 -14.70
CA GLY A 408 -0.31 25.72 -14.70
C GLY A 408 -0.48 27.14 -15.24
N GLY A 409 -1.19 27.28 -16.36
CA GLY A 409 -1.53 28.59 -16.94
C GLY A 409 -2.43 29.43 -16.04
N HIS A 410 -3.41 28.81 -15.38
CA HIS A 410 -4.23 29.50 -14.38
C HIS A 410 -3.40 29.99 -13.18
N LEU A 411 -2.49 29.17 -12.67
CA LEU A 411 -1.60 29.50 -11.54
C LEU A 411 -0.56 30.58 -11.90
N MET A 412 -0.12 30.62 -13.16
CA MET A 412 0.70 31.72 -13.69
C MET A 412 -0.10 33.02 -13.76
N SER A 413 -1.37 32.96 -14.19
CA SER A 413 -2.25 34.13 -14.24
C SER A 413 -2.56 34.71 -12.86
N THR A 414 -2.47 33.90 -11.79
CA THR A 414 -2.67 34.35 -10.40
C THR A 414 -1.34 34.69 -9.69
N GLU A 415 -0.25 34.90 -10.43
CA GLU A 415 1.11 35.23 -9.92
C GLU A 415 1.70 34.23 -8.90
N SER A 416 1.15 33.02 -8.84
CA SER A 416 1.53 32.01 -7.84
C SER A 416 2.65 31.05 -8.29
N MET A 417 2.96 31.02 -9.59
CA MET A 417 4.05 30.24 -10.19
C MET A 417 4.73 31.02 -11.33
N SER A 418 6.06 30.89 -11.44
CA SER A 418 6.85 31.41 -12.56
C SER A 418 6.83 30.46 -13.76
N LEU A 419 7.03 31.01 -14.97
CA LEU A 419 7.11 30.26 -16.23
C LEU A 419 8.17 29.15 -16.17
N ASP A 420 9.32 29.45 -15.57
CA ASP A 420 10.44 28.50 -15.44
C ASP A 420 10.08 27.30 -14.55
N ALA A 421 9.27 27.50 -13.51
CA ALA A 421 8.82 26.43 -12.63
C ALA A 421 7.81 25.49 -13.31
N LEU A 422 6.95 26.04 -14.18
CA LEU A 422 6.01 25.23 -14.99
C LEU A 422 6.75 24.42 -16.06
N MET A 423 7.72 25.04 -16.74
CA MET A 423 8.54 24.35 -17.74
C MET A 423 9.42 23.27 -17.11
N ALA A 424 10.00 23.53 -15.93
CA ALA A 424 10.74 22.52 -15.17
C ALA A 424 9.86 21.33 -14.75
N PHE A 425 8.60 21.58 -14.39
CA PHE A 425 7.64 20.52 -14.06
C PHE A 425 7.26 19.68 -15.30
N LEU A 426 7.02 20.30 -16.45
CA LEU A 426 6.71 19.60 -17.71
C LEU A 426 7.88 18.79 -18.26
N VAL A 427 9.13 19.24 -18.05
CA VAL A 427 10.34 18.50 -18.46
C VAL A 427 10.64 17.33 -17.51
N ALA A 428 10.15 17.40 -16.26
CA ALA A 428 10.36 16.36 -15.25
C ALA A 428 9.21 15.33 -15.15
N ALA A 429 8.05 15.61 -15.75
CA ALA A 429 6.90 14.70 -15.86
C ALA A 429 7.05 13.78 -17.07
#